data_AF-A0A7S2J8Z7-F1
#
_entry.id   AF-A0A7S2J8Z7-F1
#
_cell.length_a   1.000
_cell.length_b   1.000
_cell.length_c   1.000
_cell.angle_alpha   90.00
_cell.angle_beta   90.00
_cell.angle_gamma   90.00
#
_symmetry.space_group_name_H-M   'P 1'
#
loop_
_entity.id
_entity.type
_entity.pdbx_description
1 polymer ?
#
loop_
_entity_poly.entity_id
_entity_poly.type
_entity_poly.pdbx_seq_one_letter_code
_entity_poly.pdbx_strand_id
1 'polypeptide(L)'
;FCGAAHDPGTIVRDPQADRPEAWVQAHNHYRACHGVKPLRWSPRLAGYARAWAERLLRHCEGVEDLSQWVGAEGPGEQRPHDPKSYSEQPANGENIWSGQGPMSGASHEALAVENWYREVETQCPTQGREPGCGEALNHFTAMVWKDAEEVGCFSAARQTPLGP
;
A
#
# COMPACT_ATOMS: atom_id res chain seq x y z
N PHE A 1 -5.71 -10.71 6.15
CA PHE A 1 -4.40 -11.27 5.74
C PHE A 1 -4.15 -12.67 6.29
N CYS A 2 -4.71 -13.03 7.44
CA CYS A 2 -4.72 -14.41 7.95
C CYS A 2 -6.16 -14.72 8.38
N GLY A 3 -6.93 -15.45 7.56
CA GLY A 3 -8.00 -16.26 8.15
C GLY A 3 -7.32 -17.35 8.97
N ALA A 4 -7.98 -17.90 9.99
CA ALA A 4 -7.43 -18.87 10.94
C ALA A 4 -6.89 -20.21 10.35
N ALA A 5 -6.68 -20.29 9.04
CA ALA A 5 -6.08 -21.41 8.34
C ALA A 5 -5.03 -20.87 7.35
N HIS A 6 -3.83 -21.45 7.40
CA HIS A 6 -2.84 -21.34 6.33
C HIS A 6 -3.53 -21.62 4.98
N ASP A 7 -3.55 -20.63 4.09
CA ASP A 7 -4.08 -20.80 2.73
C ASP A 7 -2.95 -21.34 1.84
N PRO A 8 -2.98 -22.61 1.37
CA PRO A 8 -1.98 -23.14 0.46
C PRO A 8 -2.18 -22.69 -0.99
N GLY A 9 -3.20 -21.86 -1.26
CA GLY A 9 -3.54 -21.37 -2.59
C GLY A 9 -2.35 -20.71 -3.30
N THR A 10 -2.21 -20.99 -4.59
CA THR A 10 -1.13 -20.42 -5.41
C THR A 10 -1.26 -18.90 -5.45
N ILE A 11 -0.14 -18.20 -5.29
CA ILE A 11 -0.08 -16.77 -5.55
C ILE A 11 -0.30 -16.56 -7.04
N VAL A 12 -1.37 -15.87 -7.38
CA VAL A 12 -1.73 -15.50 -8.74
C VAL A 12 -1.56 -14.01 -8.94
N ARG A 13 -1.30 -13.65 -10.19
CA ARG A 13 -1.19 -12.27 -10.63
C ARG A 13 -2.19 -12.06 -11.74
N ASP A 14 -2.83 -10.90 -11.73
CA ASP A 14 -3.58 -10.45 -12.89
C ASP A 14 -2.58 -9.95 -13.94
N PRO A 15 -2.49 -10.56 -15.13
CA PRO A 15 -1.58 -10.11 -16.18
C PRO A 15 -1.89 -8.70 -16.70
N GLN A 16 -3.06 -8.13 -16.37
CA GLN A 16 -3.45 -6.76 -16.72
C GLN A 16 -3.23 -5.75 -15.59
N ALA A 17 -2.89 -6.21 -14.38
CA ALA A 17 -2.56 -5.36 -13.24
C ALA A 17 -1.06 -5.00 -13.19
N ASP A 18 -0.70 -4.20 -12.20
CA ASP A 18 0.66 -3.70 -11.95
C ASP A 18 1.28 -2.94 -13.12
N ARG A 19 0.46 -2.21 -13.87
CA ARG A 19 0.96 -1.34 -14.94
C ARG A 19 1.62 -0.11 -14.31
N PRO A 20 2.93 0.13 -14.54
CA PRO A 20 3.63 1.30 -14.02
C PRO A 20 2.89 2.61 -14.27
N GLU A 21 2.34 2.77 -15.46
CA GLU A 21 1.63 3.97 -15.89
C GLU A 21 0.31 4.14 -15.12
N ALA A 22 -0.40 3.05 -14.81
CA ALA A 22 -1.66 3.11 -14.06
C ALA A 22 -1.41 3.55 -12.61
N TRP A 23 -0.39 3.00 -11.95
CA TRP A 23 0.03 3.44 -10.62
C TRP A 23 0.41 4.92 -10.60
N VAL A 24 1.26 5.35 -11.53
CA VAL A 24 1.71 6.75 -11.62
C VAL A 24 0.55 7.70 -11.91
N GLN A 25 -0.33 7.35 -12.86
CA GLN A 25 -1.49 8.18 -13.22
C GLN A 25 -2.45 8.34 -12.05
N ALA A 26 -2.77 7.25 -11.34
CA ALA A 26 -3.67 7.31 -10.19
C ALA A 26 -3.11 8.18 -9.06
N HIS A 27 -1.83 8.02 -8.71
CA HIS A 27 -1.20 8.88 -7.69
C HIS A 27 -1.16 10.34 -8.12
N ASN A 28 -0.76 10.60 -9.37
CA ASN A 28 -0.59 11.95 -9.87
C ASN A 28 -1.91 12.70 -10.08
N HIS A 29 -3.02 11.98 -10.30
CA HIS A 29 -4.36 12.57 -10.27
C HIS A 29 -4.62 13.29 -8.93
N TYR A 30 -4.42 12.60 -7.82
CA TYR A 30 -4.64 13.18 -6.49
C TYR A 30 -3.56 14.18 -6.07
N ARG A 31 -2.29 13.94 -6.42
CA ARG A 31 -1.21 14.92 -6.15
C ARG A 31 -1.47 16.26 -6.81
N ALA A 32 -2.06 16.28 -8.00
CA ALA A 32 -2.46 17.51 -8.68
C ALA A 32 -3.53 18.30 -7.90
N CYS A 33 -4.48 17.63 -7.23
CA CYS A 33 -5.49 18.27 -6.39
C CYS A 33 -4.90 19.04 -5.20
N HIS A 34 -3.68 18.66 -4.78
CA HIS A 34 -2.92 19.24 -3.67
C HIS A 34 -1.73 20.10 -4.12
N GLY A 35 -1.54 20.30 -5.43
CA GLY A 35 -0.49 21.17 -5.98
C GLY A 35 0.94 20.67 -5.75
N VAL A 36 1.14 19.38 -5.48
CA VAL A 36 2.48 18.79 -5.28
C VAL A 36 3.02 18.16 -6.58
N LYS A 37 4.35 18.09 -6.71
CA LYS A 37 5.03 17.61 -7.92
C LYS A 37 4.61 16.17 -8.28
N PRO A 38 4.49 15.80 -9.56
CA PRO A 38 4.15 14.43 -9.94
C PRO A 38 5.28 13.45 -9.58
N LEU A 39 4.92 12.22 -9.24
CA LEU A 39 5.83 11.10 -9.05
C LEU A 39 6.20 10.46 -10.38
N ARG A 40 7.40 9.87 -10.43
CA ARG A 40 7.86 8.99 -11.52
C ARG A 40 7.91 7.53 -11.05
N TRP A 41 7.77 6.60 -11.99
CA TRP A 41 7.90 5.18 -11.66
C TRP A 41 9.34 4.81 -11.29
N SER A 42 9.50 3.94 -10.29
CA SER A 42 10.80 3.39 -9.88
C SER A 42 10.78 1.86 -9.89
N PRO A 43 11.51 1.22 -10.83
CA PRO A 43 11.68 -0.23 -10.83
C PRO A 43 12.27 -0.78 -9.54
N ARG A 44 13.12 0.02 -8.84
CA ARG A 44 13.68 -0.33 -7.53
C ARG A 44 12.56 -0.51 -6.51
N LEU A 45 11.71 0.51 -6.36
CA LEU A 45 10.59 0.49 -5.41
C LEU A 45 9.56 -0.58 -5.78
N ALA A 46 9.33 -0.83 -7.07
CA ALA A 46 8.43 -1.89 -7.52
C ALA A 46 8.96 -3.29 -7.16
N GLY A 47 10.28 -3.51 -7.30
CA GLY A 47 10.93 -4.74 -6.86
C GLY A 47 10.82 -4.95 -5.35
N TYR A 48 10.94 -3.88 -4.58
CA TYR A 48 10.74 -3.88 -3.13
C TYR A 48 9.29 -4.23 -2.76
N ALA A 49 8.32 -3.51 -3.31
CA ALA A 49 6.89 -3.76 -3.08
C ALA A 49 6.51 -5.20 -3.42
N ARG A 50 7.05 -5.75 -4.51
CA ARG A 50 6.86 -7.15 -4.89
C ARG A 50 7.41 -8.12 -3.85
N ALA A 51 8.65 -7.92 -3.41
CA ALA A 51 9.27 -8.80 -2.43
C ALA A 51 8.48 -8.84 -1.11
N TRP A 52 7.98 -7.68 -0.67
CA TRP A 52 7.17 -7.58 0.54
C TRP A 52 5.77 -8.17 0.36
N ALA A 53 5.03 -7.79 -0.68
CA ALA A 53 3.69 -8.31 -0.95
C ALA A 53 3.68 -9.85 -1.08
N GLU A 54 4.64 -10.43 -1.81
CA GLU A 54 4.75 -11.87 -1.91
C GLU A 54 5.12 -12.53 -0.56
N ARG A 55 5.89 -11.85 0.30
CA ARG A 55 6.18 -12.34 1.65
C ARG A 55 4.93 -12.32 2.52
N LEU A 56 4.16 -11.23 2.51
CA LEU A 56 2.89 -11.10 3.22
C LEU A 56 1.91 -12.19 2.79
N LEU A 57 1.88 -12.51 1.48
CA LEU A 57 1.06 -13.60 0.98
C LEU A 57 1.58 -14.95 1.47
N ARG A 58 2.87 -15.26 1.38
CA ARG A 58 3.44 -16.59 1.75
C ARG A 58 3.43 -16.88 3.25
N HIS A 59 3.84 -15.92 4.08
CA HIS A 59 4.13 -16.12 5.49
C HIS A 59 3.22 -15.25 6.37
N CYS A 60 1.96 -15.65 6.42
CA CYS A 60 0.95 -15.10 7.31
C CYS A 60 1.27 -15.33 8.81
N GLU A 61 1.95 -16.44 9.14
CA GLU A 61 2.21 -16.93 10.50
C GLU A 61 3.28 -16.12 11.27
N GLY A 62 4.06 -15.28 10.58
CA GLY A 62 5.04 -14.38 11.20
C GLY A 62 4.49 -13.00 11.57
N VAL A 63 3.21 -12.74 11.29
CA VAL A 63 2.50 -11.49 11.60
C VAL A 63 1.81 -11.56 12.97
N GLU A 64 1.69 -12.76 13.56
CA GLU A 64 0.93 -12.99 14.79
C GLU A 64 1.64 -12.53 16.07
N ASP A 65 2.98 -12.51 16.11
CA ASP A 65 3.68 -12.02 17.31
C ASP A 65 3.96 -10.52 17.22
N LEU A 66 2.88 -9.73 17.15
CA LEU A 66 2.93 -8.27 17.24
C LEU A 66 3.75 -7.78 18.44
N SER A 67 3.91 -8.60 19.51
CA SER A 67 4.65 -8.27 20.72
C SER A 67 6.17 -8.15 20.52
N GLN A 68 6.75 -8.87 19.55
CA GLN A 68 8.17 -8.73 19.17
C GLN A 68 8.43 -7.42 18.41
N TRP A 69 7.35 -6.83 17.89
CA TRP A 69 7.41 -5.65 17.07
C TRP A 69 6.96 -4.37 17.82
N VAL A 70 6.65 -4.45 19.10
CA VAL A 70 6.31 -3.28 19.96
C VAL A 70 7.54 -2.42 20.29
N GLY A 71 8.76 -2.88 19.97
CA GLY A 71 10.01 -2.22 20.36
C GLY A 71 10.65 -1.24 19.35
N ALA A 72 10.10 -1.05 18.15
CA ALA A 72 10.61 -0.04 17.22
C ALA A 72 9.89 1.28 17.49
N GLU A 73 10.61 2.23 18.10
CA GLU A 73 10.11 3.42 18.77
C GLU A 73 9.20 4.31 17.90
N GLY A 74 7.88 4.29 18.19
CA GLY A 74 6.92 5.28 17.70
C GLY A 74 5.46 4.88 17.96
N PRO A 75 4.61 5.76 18.53
CA PRO A 75 3.21 5.45 18.76
C PRO A 75 2.42 5.47 17.43
N GLY A 76 1.94 4.32 16.97
CA GLY A 76 0.83 4.24 16.02
C GLY A 76 1.06 3.61 14.64
N GLU A 77 2.20 2.96 14.38
CA GLU A 77 2.43 2.35 13.07
C GLU A 77 1.61 1.06 12.87
N GLN A 78 0.60 1.11 11.99
CA GLN A 78 -0.29 0.00 11.69
C GLN A 78 0.43 -1.04 10.82
N ARG A 79 0.96 -2.08 11.46
CA ARG A 79 1.61 -3.22 10.80
C ARG A 79 0.58 -3.96 9.93
N PRO A 80 0.90 -4.32 8.67
CA PRO A 80 2.11 -5.08 8.36
C PRO A 80 3.08 -4.36 7.40
N HIS A 81 3.60 -3.20 7.80
CA HIS A 81 4.68 -2.54 7.06
C HIS A 81 5.99 -3.35 7.06
N ASP A 82 6.78 -3.26 5.99
CA ASP A 82 8.13 -3.85 5.99
C ASP A 82 9.02 -3.06 6.96
N PRO A 83 9.55 -3.69 8.03
CA PRO A 83 10.39 -3.00 9.02
C PRO A 83 11.65 -2.39 8.42
N LYS A 84 12.06 -2.82 7.22
CA LYS A 84 13.23 -2.27 6.55
C LYS A 84 12.93 -1.01 5.76
N SER A 85 11.67 -0.71 5.43
CA SER A 85 11.29 0.34 4.48
C SER A 85 11.98 1.68 4.78
N TYR A 86 12.01 2.07 6.06
CA TYR A 86 12.59 3.33 6.51
C TYR A 86 14.11 3.30 6.75
N SER A 87 14.71 2.12 6.71
CA SER A 87 16.15 1.89 6.90
C SER A 87 16.88 1.42 5.64
N GLU A 88 16.14 1.17 4.55
CA GLU A 88 16.69 0.96 3.21
C GLU A 88 17.51 2.19 2.76
N GLN A 89 18.36 1.99 1.76
CA GLN A 89 19.18 3.06 1.19
C GLN A 89 18.95 3.16 -0.33
N PRO A 90 18.27 4.21 -0.83
CA PRO A 90 17.63 5.28 -0.05
C PRO A 90 16.38 4.76 0.69
N ALA A 91 16.07 5.36 1.84
CA ALA A 91 14.87 5.03 2.61
C ALA A 91 13.61 5.36 1.80
N ASN A 92 12.55 4.59 2.00
CA ASN A 92 11.27 4.80 1.34
C ASN A 92 10.09 4.68 2.32
N GLY A 93 9.04 5.46 2.06
CA GLY A 93 7.74 5.24 2.68
C GLY A 93 7.04 4.02 2.08
N GLU A 94 5.93 3.61 2.69
CA GLU A 94 5.13 2.48 2.24
C GLU A 94 3.64 2.74 2.52
N ASN A 95 2.79 2.35 1.56
CA ASN A 95 1.35 2.20 1.77
C ASN A 95 0.97 0.76 1.45
N ILE A 96 0.04 0.19 2.22
CA ILE A 96 -0.48 -1.17 2.00
C ILE A 96 -1.99 -1.11 1.87
N TRP A 97 -2.54 -1.88 0.94
CA TRP A 97 -3.98 -2.09 0.81
C TRP A 97 -4.29 -3.58 0.65
N SER A 98 -5.42 -4.01 1.19
CA SER A 98 -6.00 -5.31 0.86
C SER A 98 -7.51 -5.27 0.90
N GLY A 99 -8.11 -6.14 0.11
CA GLY A 99 -9.52 -6.47 0.19
C GLY A 99 -9.76 -7.95 -0.10
N GLN A 100 -11.02 -8.35 0.02
CA GLN A 100 -11.52 -9.63 -0.48
C GLN A 100 -12.44 -9.35 -1.67
N GLY A 101 -12.33 -10.13 -2.74
CA GLY A 101 -13.22 -10.00 -3.90
C GLY A 101 -12.58 -10.42 -5.22
N PRO A 102 -13.37 -10.60 -6.28
CA PRO A 102 -12.85 -10.92 -7.59
C PRO A 102 -12.00 -9.76 -8.12
N MET A 103 -10.85 -10.10 -8.73
CA MET A 103 -9.93 -9.15 -9.36
C MET A 103 -10.49 -8.46 -10.63
N SER A 104 -11.79 -8.52 -10.91
CA SER A 104 -12.37 -8.08 -12.18
C SER A 104 -13.10 -6.73 -12.07
N GLY A 105 -12.78 -5.79 -12.98
CA GLY A 105 -13.68 -4.66 -13.34
C GLY A 105 -13.13 -3.26 -13.11
N ALA A 106 -12.17 -3.07 -12.20
CA ALA A 106 -11.41 -1.83 -12.03
C ALA A 106 -9.91 -2.16 -12.06
N SER A 107 -9.08 -1.25 -12.57
CA SER A 107 -7.62 -1.37 -12.43
C SER A 107 -7.28 -1.40 -10.94
N HIS A 108 -6.65 -2.47 -10.45
CA HIS A 108 -6.33 -2.66 -9.02
C HIS A 108 -5.56 -1.47 -8.45
N GLU A 109 -4.75 -0.85 -9.31
CA GLU A 109 -3.96 0.34 -9.03
C GLU A 109 -4.84 1.51 -8.60
N ALA A 110 -5.86 1.84 -9.41
CA ALA A 110 -6.76 2.96 -9.12
C ALA A 110 -7.59 2.71 -7.86
N LEU A 111 -8.05 1.47 -7.65
CA LEU A 111 -8.83 1.13 -6.47
C LEU A 111 -8.01 1.29 -5.18
N ALA A 112 -6.77 0.77 -5.15
CA ALA A 112 -5.91 0.92 -3.98
C ALA A 112 -5.61 2.40 -3.68
N VAL A 113 -5.25 3.17 -4.71
CA VAL A 113 -4.94 4.60 -4.59
C VAL A 113 -6.15 5.42 -4.13
N GLU A 114 -7.34 5.14 -4.67
CA GLU A 114 -8.56 5.81 -4.23
C GLU A 114 -8.89 5.50 -2.76
N ASN A 115 -8.73 4.25 -2.32
CA ASN A 115 -8.96 3.88 -0.92
C ASN A 115 -7.99 4.58 0.04
N TRP A 116 -6.72 4.71 -0.32
CA TRP A 116 -5.76 5.50 0.46
C TRP A 116 -6.11 6.99 0.48
N TYR A 117 -6.56 7.55 -0.64
CA TYR A 117 -6.92 8.95 -0.72
C TYR A 117 -8.14 9.30 0.15
N ARG A 118 -9.16 8.43 0.17
CA ARG A 118 -10.43 8.65 0.90
C ARG A 118 -10.28 8.85 2.40
N GLU A 119 -9.12 8.55 3.00
CA GLU A 119 -8.81 8.96 4.38
C GLU A 119 -9.04 10.47 4.55
N VAL A 120 -8.56 11.29 3.63
CA VAL A 120 -8.66 12.75 3.74
C VAL A 120 -10.09 13.25 3.62
N GLU A 121 -10.90 12.58 2.80
CA GLU A 121 -12.29 12.97 2.56
C GLU A 121 -13.19 12.65 3.75
N THR A 122 -12.87 11.57 4.45
CA THR A 122 -13.72 11.04 5.53
C THR A 122 -13.25 11.44 6.91
N GLN A 123 -11.95 11.70 7.09
CA GLN A 123 -11.33 11.93 8.40
C GLN A 123 -10.78 13.35 8.56
N CYS A 124 -10.83 14.21 7.52
CA CYS A 124 -10.36 15.59 7.63
C CYS A 124 -11.35 16.64 7.11
N PRO A 125 -11.89 17.50 7.99
CA PRO A 125 -12.82 18.56 7.57
C PRO A 125 -12.26 19.53 6.52
N THR A 126 -10.94 19.79 6.56
CA THR A 126 -10.26 20.67 5.60
C THR A 126 -9.83 19.95 4.33
N GLN A 127 -10.15 18.65 4.21
CA GLN A 127 -9.73 17.79 3.11
C GLN A 127 -8.22 17.86 2.84
N GLY A 128 -7.41 18.01 3.91
CA GLY A 128 -5.95 18.08 3.81
C GLY A 128 -5.42 19.37 3.19
N ARG A 129 -6.27 20.39 2.97
CA ARG A 129 -5.86 21.70 2.45
C ARG A 129 -5.20 22.58 3.50
N GLU A 130 -5.49 22.33 4.77
CA GLU A 130 -4.95 23.04 5.92
C GLU A 130 -4.54 22.05 7.02
N PRO A 131 -3.52 22.38 7.86
CA PRO A 131 -3.13 21.55 8.99
C PRO A 131 -4.27 21.33 10.00
N GLY A 132 -4.22 20.25 10.77
CA GLY A 132 -5.12 20.04 11.91
C GLY A 132 -6.23 19.00 11.71
N CYS A 133 -6.00 17.96 10.91
CA CYS A 133 -6.99 16.90 10.66
C CYS A 133 -7.32 16.02 11.89
N GLY A 134 -6.60 16.12 13.01
CA GLY A 134 -6.90 15.44 14.29
C GLY A 134 -6.70 13.92 14.31
N GLU A 135 -7.01 13.24 13.20
CA GLU A 135 -6.84 11.82 12.94
C GLU A 135 -5.56 11.52 12.14
N ALA A 136 -5.08 10.28 12.24
CA ALA A 136 -3.88 9.82 11.55
C ALA A 136 -4.19 9.49 10.07
N LEU A 137 -4.02 10.48 9.18
CA LEU A 137 -4.13 10.35 7.73
C LEU A 137 -2.89 9.68 7.09
N ASN A 138 -2.53 8.48 7.55
CA ASN A 138 -1.24 7.87 7.25
C ASN A 138 -1.05 7.59 5.75
N HIS A 139 -2.00 6.90 5.11
CA HIS A 139 -1.86 6.55 3.70
C HIS A 139 -1.97 7.78 2.80
N PHE A 140 -2.92 8.68 3.10
CA PHE A 140 -3.10 9.92 2.35
C PHE A 140 -1.85 10.80 2.40
N THR A 141 -1.27 11.02 3.58
CA THR A 141 -0.10 11.90 3.72
C THR A 141 1.11 11.36 2.96
N ALA A 142 1.30 10.04 2.89
CA ALA A 142 2.33 9.44 2.04
C ALA A 142 2.08 9.72 0.55
N MET A 143 0.83 9.66 0.08
CA MET A 143 0.49 9.94 -1.32
C MET A 143 0.83 11.38 -1.74
N VAL A 144 0.59 12.35 -0.86
CA VAL A 144 0.81 13.78 -1.14
C VAL A 144 2.10 14.33 -0.52
N TRP A 145 2.99 13.45 -0.05
CA TRP A 145 4.25 13.89 0.54
C TRP A 145 5.06 14.72 -0.47
N LYS A 146 5.34 15.98 -0.11
CA LYS A 146 5.87 16.99 -1.05
C LYS A 146 7.24 16.62 -1.63
N ASP A 147 8.07 15.94 -0.83
CA ASP A 147 9.45 15.60 -1.16
C ASP A 147 9.56 14.19 -1.78
N ALA A 148 8.45 13.45 -1.86
CA ALA A 148 8.43 12.19 -2.59
C ALA A 148 8.54 12.47 -4.09
N GLU A 149 9.47 11.77 -4.75
CA GLU A 149 9.73 11.90 -6.19
C GLU A 149 9.36 10.65 -6.98
N GLU A 150 9.39 9.49 -6.34
CA GLU A 150 9.30 8.19 -6.97
C GLU A 150 8.24 7.32 -6.32
N VAL A 151 7.61 6.45 -7.11
CA VAL A 151 6.70 5.41 -6.63
C VAL A 151 6.98 4.08 -7.33
N GLY A 152 6.84 2.99 -6.61
CA GLY A 152 6.83 1.65 -7.16
C GLY A 152 5.88 0.80 -6.35
N CYS A 153 5.02 0.06 -7.04
CA CYS A 153 3.92 -0.67 -6.44
C CYS A 153 3.85 -2.08 -7.02
N PHE A 154 3.15 -2.96 -6.31
CA PHE A 154 2.90 -4.32 -6.74
C PHE A 154 1.64 -4.85 -6.07
N SER A 155 0.87 -5.66 -6.79
CA SER A 155 -0.36 -6.28 -6.33
C SER A 155 -0.37 -7.77 -6.69
N ALA A 156 -0.85 -8.58 -5.76
CA ALA A 156 -0.99 -10.01 -5.96
C ALA A 156 -2.09 -10.54 -5.05
N ALA A 157 -2.66 -11.69 -5.43
CA ALA A 157 -3.70 -12.36 -4.68
C ALA A 157 -3.36 -13.84 -4.50
N ARG A 158 -3.98 -14.47 -3.50
CA ARG A 158 -4.07 -15.93 -3.45
C ARG A 158 -5.31 -16.35 -4.21
N GLN A 159 -5.15 -17.32 -5.10
CA GLN A 159 -6.30 -17.97 -5.72
C GLN A 159 -6.95 -18.84 -4.65
N THR A 160 -8.23 -18.57 -4.35
CA THR A 160 -9.02 -19.48 -3.54
C THR A 160 -9.00 -20.84 -4.24
N PRO A 161 -8.60 -21.94 -3.55
CA PRO A 161 -8.66 -23.27 -4.13
C PRO A 161 -10.07 -23.50 -4.68
N LEU A 162 -10.16 -23.96 -5.93
CA LEU A 162 -11.43 -24.47 -6.44
C LEU A 162 -11.83 -25.60 -5.48
N GLY A 163 -13.00 -25.46 -4.85
CA GLY A 163 -13.53 -26.50 -3.96
C GLY A 163 -13.66 -27.84 -4.68
N PRO A 164 -13.83 -28.95 -3.94
CA PRO A 164 -14.06 -30.27 -4.53
C PRO A 164 -15.28 -30.29 -5.46
#